data_AF-A0A2W0B6A0-F1
#
_entry.id   AF-A0A2W0B6A0-F1
#
_cell.length_a   1.000
_cell.length_b   1.000
_cell.length_c   1.000
_cell.angle_alpha   90.00
_cell.angle_beta   90.00
_cell.angle_gamma   90.00
#
_symmetry.space_group_name_H-M   'P 1'
#
loop_
_entity.id
_entity.type
_entity.pdbx_description
1 polymer ?
#
loop_
_entity_poly.entity_id
_entity_poly.type
_entity_poly.pdbx_seq_one_letter_code
_entity_poly.pdbx_strand_id
1 'polypeptide(L)'
;MARKLNSGKSAPPITGGENRAIQPTFPRKVIIENVRPEVDGGRFPIKRTIGERVEVTADIFADGHDVLYALLRNRHTSQQDWQETPMEPSVNDRWQGGFYVSAQGRHLYTLQA
;
A
#
# COMPACT_ATOMS: atom_id res chain seq x y z
N MET A 1 -35.06 -35.29 46.88
CA MET A 1 -35.03 -36.70 46.41
C MET A 1 -35.80 -36.77 45.10
N ALA A 2 -35.43 -37.41 44.00
CA ALA A 2 -34.16 -37.76 43.35
C ALA A 2 -34.50 -37.88 41.84
N ARG A 3 -33.56 -37.53 40.96
CA ARG A 3 -33.73 -37.40 39.50
C ARG A 3 -33.83 -38.77 38.80
N LYS A 4 -34.62 -38.81 37.71
CA LYS A 4 -34.72 -39.93 36.75
C LYS A 4 -33.37 -40.26 36.10
N LEU A 5 -33.08 -41.55 35.97
CA LEU A 5 -32.09 -42.10 35.02
C LEU A 5 -32.72 -42.18 33.62
N ASN A 6 -31.93 -41.90 32.58
CA ASN A 6 -32.01 -42.70 31.36
C ASN A 6 -30.62 -42.80 30.72
N SER A 7 -30.25 -44.03 30.37
CA SER A 7 -28.98 -44.46 29.78
C SER A 7 -29.15 -44.72 28.28
N GLY A 8 -28.15 -44.35 27.47
CA GLY A 8 -28.04 -44.84 26.09
C GLY A 8 -27.09 -44.01 25.22
N LYS A 9 -25.90 -44.55 24.94
CA LYS A 9 -24.75 -43.99 24.21
C LYS A 9 -24.99 -43.78 22.70
N SER A 10 -24.42 -42.70 22.13
CA SER A 10 -23.49 -42.76 20.97
C SER A 10 -22.71 -41.44 20.80
N ALA A 11 -21.46 -41.58 20.34
CA ALA A 11 -20.33 -40.64 20.30
C ALA A 11 -20.54 -39.29 19.54
N PRO A 12 -19.66 -38.27 19.73
CA PRO A 12 -19.84 -36.93 19.18
C PRO A 12 -19.43 -36.85 17.70
N PRO A 13 -20.05 -35.98 16.88
CA PRO A 13 -19.44 -35.61 15.62
C PRO A 13 -18.24 -34.68 15.89
N ILE A 14 -17.08 -35.14 15.45
CA ILE A 14 -15.85 -34.34 15.26
C ILE A 14 -15.97 -33.47 14.00
N THR A 15 -15.17 -32.41 13.97
CA THR A 15 -14.77 -31.55 12.82
C THR A 15 -15.59 -30.26 12.72
N GLY A 16 -15.10 -29.07 13.07
CA GLY A 16 -13.74 -28.56 12.93
C GLY A 16 -13.57 -27.94 11.54
N GLY A 17 -14.07 -26.72 11.36
CA GLY A 17 -13.95 -25.97 10.11
C GLY A 17 -14.10 -24.49 10.41
N GLU A 18 -13.00 -23.84 10.80
CA GLU A 18 -12.91 -22.39 10.84
C GLU A 18 -13.23 -21.87 9.44
N ASN A 19 -14.38 -21.20 9.32
CA ASN A 19 -14.76 -20.49 8.13
C ASN A 19 -13.85 -19.26 8.00
N ARG A 20 -12.60 -19.48 7.55
CA ARG A 20 -11.74 -18.41 7.06
C ARG A 20 -12.45 -17.82 5.85
N ALA A 21 -13.19 -16.74 6.08
CA ALA A 21 -13.70 -15.90 5.03
C ALA A 21 -12.51 -15.55 4.11
N ILE A 22 -12.49 -16.16 2.92
CA ILE A 22 -11.64 -15.71 1.83
C ILE A 22 -12.20 -14.34 1.48
N GLN A 23 -11.55 -13.29 1.97
CA GLN A 23 -11.88 -11.94 1.54
C GLN A 23 -11.66 -11.92 0.02
N PRO A 24 -12.68 -11.60 -0.79
CA PRO A 24 -12.45 -11.43 -2.21
C PRO A 24 -11.41 -10.32 -2.35
N THR A 25 -10.20 -10.69 -2.75
CA THR A 25 -9.21 -9.73 -3.19
C THR A 25 -9.76 -9.21 -4.51
N PHE A 26 -10.45 -8.08 -4.47
CA PHE A 26 -10.78 -7.35 -5.69
C PHE A 26 -9.45 -7.24 -6.46
N PRO A 27 -9.39 -7.63 -7.74
CA PRO A 27 -8.19 -7.39 -8.52
C PRO A 27 -7.93 -5.89 -8.43
N ARG A 28 -6.80 -5.51 -7.83
CA ARG A 28 -6.35 -4.12 -7.90
C ARG A 28 -6.20 -3.84 -9.37
N LYS A 29 -7.10 -3.05 -9.93
CA LYS A 29 -7.06 -2.73 -11.36
C LYS A 29 -5.77 -2.01 -11.72
N VAL A 30 -5.13 -1.35 -10.75
CA VAL A 30 -3.88 -0.60 -10.91
C VAL A 30 -2.79 -1.21 -10.05
N ILE A 31 -1.63 -1.44 -10.66
CA ILE A 31 -0.40 -1.94 -10.04
C ILE A 31 0.59 -0.77 -9.98
N ILE A 32 1.23 -0.60 -8.82
CA ILE A 32 2.31 0.37 -8.60
C ILE A 32 3.51 -0.43 -8.07
N GLU A 33 4.62 -0.38 -8.80
CA GLU A 33 5.85 -1.09 -8.42
C GLU A 33 7.12 -0.31 -8.80
N ASN A 34 8.27 -0.87 -8.44
CA ASN A 34 9.60 -0.29 -8.75
C ASN A 34 9.72 1.20 -8.38
N VAL A 35 9.16 1.58 -7.23
CA VAL A 35 9.20 2.96 -6.73
C VAL A 35 10.65 3.31 -6.40
N ARG A 36 11.13 4.41 -6.98
CA ARG A 36 12.48 4.94 -6.75
C ARG A 36 12.39 6.41 -6.40
N PRO A 37 13.30 6.93 -5.55
CA PRO A 37 14.44 6.23 -4.96
C PRO A 37 14.08 5.52 -3.64
N GLU A 38 14.49 4.26 -3.53
CA GLU A 38 14.41 3.48 -2.29
C GLU A 38 15.78 2.90 -1.91
N VAL A 39 15.97 2.60 -0.62
CA VAL A 39 17.19 1.94 -0.11
C VAL A 39 16.79 0.68 0.63
N ASP A 40 17.28 -0.47 0.17
CA ASP A 40 17.01 -1.81 0.75
C ASP A 40 15.49 -2.06 0.89
N GLY A 41 14.73 -1.88 -0.19
CA GLY A 41 13.27 -2.05 -0.21
C GLY A 41 12.52 -1.11 0.75
N GLY A 42 13.05 0.10 0.95
CA GLY A 42 12.48 1.09 1.88
C GLY A 42 12.85 0.89 3.35
N ARG A 43 13.71 -0.11 3.67
CA ARG A 43 14.20 -0.32 5.04
C ARG A 43 14.95 0.89 5.59
N PHE A 44 15.66 1.62 4.72
CA PHE A 44 16.38 2.83 5.08
C PHE A 44 15.85 4.04 4.30
N PRO A 45 15.80 5.22 4.94
CA PRO A 45 15.42 6.44 4.24
C PRO A 45 16.51 6.89 3.27
N ILE A 46 16.08 7.41 2.12
CA ILE A 46 16.96 8.20 1.25
C ILE A 46 17.45 9.45 1.99
N LYS A 47 18.62 9.95 1.62
CA LYS A 47 19.19 11.18 2.18
C LYS A 47 19.09 12.32 1.17
N ARG A 48 18.64 13.48 1.63
CA ARG A 48 18.52 14.73 0.86
C ARG A 48 18.73 15.92 1.78
N THR A 49 19.15 17.05 1.22
CA THR A 49 19.29 18.32 1.95
C THR A 49 18.10 19.25 1.69
N ILE A 50 17.92 20.26 2.53
CA ILE A 50 16.85 21.26 2.34
C ILE A 50 17.07 21.98 1.00
N GLY A 51 16.02 22.11 0.21
CA GLY A 51 16.05 22.73 -1.11
C GLY A 51 16.42 21.77 -2.25
N GLU A 52 16.85 20.54 -1.96
CA GLU A 52 17.05 19.53 -3.00
C GLU A 52 15.72 18.96 -3.49
N ARG A 53 15.69 18.65 -4.80
CA ARG A 53 14.57 17.96 -5.42
C ARG A 53 14.70 16.45 -5.21
N VAL A 54 13.61 15.83 -4.79
CA VAL A 54 13.42 14.38 -4.79
C VAL A 54 12.65 14.03 -6.05
N GLU A 55 13.34 13.50 -7.04
CA GLU A 55 12.70 12.91 -8.22
C GLU A 55 12.26 11.49 -7.90
N VAL A 56 10.96 11.24 -8.01
CA VAL A 56 10.33 9.96 -7.72
C VAL A 56 9.84 9.36 -9.03
N THR A 57 10.16 8.08 -9.25
CA THR A 57 9.65 7.32 -10.39
C THR A 57 9.04 6.00 -9.93
N ALA A 58 8.11 5.46 -10.72
CA ALA A 58 7.53 4.14 -10.49
C ALA A 58 6.97 3.57 -11.79
N ASP A 59 6.76 2.26 -11.83
CA ASP A 59 5.96 1.64 -12.88
C ASP A 59 4.51 1.59 -12.40
N ILE A 60 3.59 2.20 -13.16
CA ILE A 60 2.16 2.29 -12.82
C ILE A 60 1.34 1.92 -14.05
N PHE A 61 0.62 0.82 -13.95
CA PHE A 61 -0.16 0.25 -15.05
C PHE A 61 -1.41 -0.45 -14.55
N ALA A 62 -2.35 -0.72 -15.45
CA ALA A 62 -3.62 -1.35 -15.17
C ALA A 62 -3.99 -2.35 -16.26
N ASP A 63 -4.77 -3.37 -15.90
CA ASP A 63 -5.27 -4.34 -16.88
C ASP A 63 -6.30 -3.66 -17.80
N GLY A 64 -6.00 -3.57 -19.10
CA GLY A 64 -6.92 -3.05 -20.12
C GLY A 64 -6.44 -1.74 -20.75
N HIS A 65 -7.39 -0.91 -21.19
CA HIS A 65 -7.14 0.37 -21.86
C HIS A 65 -7.53 1.57 -20.98
N ASP A 66 -7.54 1.38 -19.66
CA ASP A 66 -7.93 2.42 -18.71
C ASP A 66 -6.90 3.56 -18.75
N VAL A 67 -7.38 4.81 -18.87
CA VAL A 67 -6.52 5.99 -18.75
C VAL A 67 -6.22 6.22 -17.27
N LEU A 68 -4.95 6.16 -16.91
CA LEU A 68 -4.51 6.32 -15.53
C LEU A 68 -4.16 7.75 -15.18
N TYR A 69 -4.26 8.06 -13.89
CA TYR A 69 -3.80 9.31 -13.31
C TYR A 69 -3.08 8.98 -12.00
N ALA A 70 -1.84 9.45 -11.84
CA ALA A 70 -1.03 9.17 -10.66
C ALA A 70 -0.63 10.45 -9.92
N LEU A 71 -0.57 10.35 -8.59
CA LEU A 71 -0.19 11.42 -7.67
C LEU A 71 1.00 10.98 -6.82
N LEU A 72 2.01 11.85 -6.77
CA LEU A 72 3.06 11.81 -5.75
C LEU A 72 2.60 12.63 -4.55
N ARG A 73 2.41 11.97 -3.42
CA ARG A 73 2.03 12.60 -2.15
C ARG A 73 3.27 12.70 -1.27
N ASN A 74 3.57 13.87 -0.74
CA ASN A 74 4.68 14.07 0.20
C ASN A 74 4.26 14.93 1.40
N ARG A 75 4.91 14.71 2.55
CA ARG A 75 4.78 15.58 3.72
C ARG A 75 5.98 15.46 4.65
N HIS A 76 6.27 16.51 5.39
CA HIS A 76 7.13 16.40 6.56
C HIS A 76 6.38 15.68 7.69
N THR A 77 7.07 14.90 8.54
CA THR A 77 6.39 14.15 9.63
C THR A 77 5.69 15.04 10.65
N SER A 78 6.07 16.32 10.77
CA SER A 78 5.38 17.29 11.63
C SER A 78 4.11 17.86 11.02
N GLN A 79 3.84 17.61 9.73
CA GLN A 79 2.65 18.09 9.02
C GLN A 79 1.58 16.98 8.99
N GLN A 80 0.31 17.36 9.12
CA GLN A 80 -0.80 16.41 9.00
C GLN A 80 -1.20 16.20 7.54
N ASP A 81 -1.23 17.29 6.77
CA ASP A 81 -1.70 17.27 5.39
C ASP A 81 -0.62 16.79 4.41
N TRP A 82 -1.08 16.06 3.39
CA TRP A 82 -0.25 15.64 2.27
C TRP A 82 -0.27 16.71 1.18
N GLN A 83 0.90 17.05 0.66
CA GLN A 83 1.04 17.80 -0.56
C GLN A 83 1.03 16.84 -1.74
N GLU A 84 0.23 17.14 -2.76
CA GLU A 84 0.03 16.28 -3.91
C GLU A 84 0.63 16.93 -5.14
N THR A 85 1.36 16.13 -5.91
CA THR A 85 1.96 16.56 -7.18
C THR A 85 1.57 15.54 -8.23
N PRO A 86 0.91 15.94 -9.33
CA PRO A 86 0.64 15.05 -10.45
C PRO A 86 1.92 14.43 -10.97
N MET A 87 1.89 13.13 -11.25
CA MET A 87 2.96 12.46 -11.96
C MET A 87 2.69 12.52 -13.46
N GLU A 88 3.76 12.56 -14.23
CA GLU A 88 3.72 12.53 -15.69
C GLU A 88 4.05 11.10 -16.17
N PRO A 89 3.25 10.53 -17.08
CA PRO A 89 3.59 9.28 -17.73
C PRO A 89 4.76 9.50 -18.70
N SER A 90 5.63 8.51 -18.78
CA SER A 90 6.78 8.43 -19.68
C SER A 90 6.65 7.14 -20.52
N VAL A 91 7.78 6.56 -20.94
CA VAL A 91 7.81 5.34 -21.77
C VAL A 91 7.73 4.08 -20.90
N ASN A 92 7.06 3.04 -21.39
CA ASN A 92 6.97 1.70 -20.75
C ASN A 92 6.38 1.74 -19.33
N ASP A 93 5.17 2.30 -19.18
CA ASP A 93 4.44 2.38 -17.90
C ASP A 93 5.17 3.12 -16.77
N ARG A 94 6.29 3.80 -17.10
CA ARG A 94 7.07 4.60 -16.16
C ARG A 94 6.37 5.92 -15.91
N TRP A 95 6.21 6.28 -14.65
CA TRP A 95 5.73 7.58 -14.22
C TRP A 95 6.83 8.33 -13.48
N GLN A 96 6.83 9.67 -13.61
CA GLN A 96 7.77 10.55 -12.94
C GLN A 96 7.08 11.70 -12.23
N GLY A 97 7.58 12.07 -11.07
CA GLY A 97 7.15 13.25 -10.32
C GLY A 97 8.27 13.74 -9.43
N GLY A 98 8.08 14.85 -8.73
CA GLY A 98 9.06 15.25 -7.72
C GLY A 98 8.60 16.36 -6.82
N PHE A 99 9.25 16.47 -5.68
CA PHE A 99 9.01 17.51 -4.68
C PHE A 99 10.33 18.03 -4.11
N TYR A 100 10.30 19.21 -3.50
CA TYR A 100 11.46 19.79 -2.84
C TYR A 100 11.42 19.53 -1.33
N VAL A 101 12.58 19.21 -0.75
CA VAL A 101 12.69 19.05 0.71
C VAL A 101 12.63 20.43 1.37
N SER A 102 11.53 20.72 2.05
CA SER A 102 11.24 22.06 2.59
C SER A 102 11.82 22.33 3.98
N ALA A 103 12.15 21.29 4.75
CA ALA A 103 12.62 21.40 6.13
C ALA A 103 13.52 20.23 6.52
N GLN A 104 14.35 20.43 7.53
CA GLN A 104 15.14 19.35 8.15
C GLN A 104 14.22 18.41 8.93
N GLY A 105 14.51 17.11 8.84
CA GLY A 105 13.79 16.07 9.57
C GLY A 105 13.33 14.96 8.63
N ARG A 106 12.35 14.18 9.07
CA ARG A 106 11.85 13.04 8.30
C ARG A 106 10.74 13.51 7.37
N HIS A 107 10.90 13.22 6.09
CA HIS A 107 9.85 13.35 5.09
C HIS A 107 9.32 11.97 4.74
N LEU A 108 8.02 11.92 4.44
CA LEU A 108 7.34 10.75 3.94
C LEU A 108 6.84 11.06 2.55
N TYR A 109 6.89 10.09 1.66
CA TYR A 109 6.23 10.17 0.37
C TYR A 109 5.58 8.84 0.01
N THR A 110 4.53 8.88 -0.80
CA THR A 110 3.82 7.72 -1.32
C THR A 110 3.23 8.06 -2.69
N LEU A 111 2.90 7.03 -3.47
CA LEU A 111 2.20 7.17 -4.73
C LEU A 111 0.75 6.71 -4.59
N GLN A 112 -0.13 7.29 -5.40
CA GLN A 112 -1.54 6.91 -5.53
C GLN A 112 -1.93 6.96 -7.01
N ALA A 113 -2.70 5.98 -7.47
CA ALA A 113 -3.22 5.88 -8.83
C ALA A 113 -4.60 5.20 -8.81
#